data_AF-A0A1D3JE51-F1
#
_entry.id   AF-A0A1D3JE51-F1
#
_cell.length_a   1.000
_cell.length_b   1.000
_cell.length_c   1.000
_cell.angle_alpha   90.00
_cell.angle_beta   90.00
_cell.angle_gamma   90.00
#
_symmetry.space_group_name_H-M   'P 1'
#
loop_
_entity.id
_entity.type
_entity.pdbx_description
1 polymer ?
#
loop_
_entity_poly.entity_id
_entity_poly.type
_entity_poly.pdbx_seq_one_letter_code
_entity_poly.pdbx_strand_id
1 'polypeptide(L)'
;MYNFCRNSPYYQMVVEYINREIDVQEEVDQKKKDDIKKLKDTCNSFSSNICSFENLSDKDICEKFFYMYKYLHEYYNKQDSKSTLTNEDFDFLNYWLNVKLKDGNSNASICIDAFNRKIKDVDENFISVIKKLEKDLHVIDASNLENMELLFELYNNERIILNMMRGQDYPEEKKTNKEKATEVKATEVKATEEKAIEDNAIEENAIDEKENEKQKSCSDYTEDCSTKYKKAMDKCLNDNDDFYKALKDFKISYNYAVEQETQDLRNCKSSQYFHLPNYDPVLEKQRNIMAGKILSAPAKTKMIKNRWINPDKDENELLLLSTDNEDNICENGEYNIGYYSGTNL
;
A
#
# COMPACT_ATOMS: atom_id res chain seq x y z
N MET A 1 12.94 -3.72 5.59
CA MET A 1 12.39 -4.02 4.25
C MET A 1 10.89 -3.76 4.17
N TYR A 2 10.08 -4.29 5.10
CA TYR A 2 8.62 -4.16 5.05
C TYR A 2 8.04 -2.94 5.80
N ASN A 3 8.86 -2.19 6.55
CA ASN A 3 8.39 -1.15 7.49
C ASN A 3 7.51 -0.08 6.81
N PHE A 4 7.88 0.37 5.61
CA PHE A 4 7.13 1.40 4.88
C PHE A 4 5.67 0.99 4.59
N CYS A 5 5.35 -0.31 4.55
CA CYS A 5 4.00 -0.80 4.27
C CYS A 5 2.98 -0.36 5.34
N ARG A 6 3.43 -0.10 6.59
CA ARG A 6 2.59 0.47 7.65
C ARG A 6 2.01 1.84 7.26
N ASN A 7 2.77 2.58 6.45
CA ASN A 7 2.40 3.89 5.92
C ASN A 7 1.78 3.80 4.51
N SER A 8 1.42 2.60 4.04
CA SER A 8 0.80 2.42 2.72
C SER A 8 -0.45 3.28 2.47
N PRO A 9 -1.36 3.57 3.42
CA PRO A 9 -2.49 4.44 3.15
C PRO A 9 -2.08 5.87 2.82
N TYR A 10 -1.02 6.37 3.46
CA TYR A 10 -0.43 7.67 3.14
C TYR A 10 0.18 7.66 1.74
N TYR A 11 1.00 6.66 1.42
CA TYR A 11 1.62 6.56 0.10
C TYR A 11 0.61 6.36 -1.03
N GLN A 12 -0.47 5.60 -0.79
CA GLN A 12 -1.56 5.44 -1.72
C GLN A 12 -2.24 6.77 -2.03
N MET A 13 -2.47 7.61 -1.01
CA MET A 13 -2.97 8.97 -1.19
C MET A 13 -2.01 9.82 -2.04
N VAL A 14 -0.69 9.71 -1.83
CA VAL A 14 0.32 10.42 -2.64
C VAL A 14 0.23 10.01 -4.12
N VAL A 15 0.14 8.70 -4.38
CA VAL A 15 -0.02 8.16 -5.75
C VAL A 15 -1.31 8.69 -6.40
N GLU A 16 -2.42 8.67 -5.67
CA GLU A 16 -3.71 9.19 -6.16
C GLU A 16 -3.67 10.70 -6.42
N TYR A 17 -3.03 11.47 -5.54
CA TYR A 17 -2.87 12.91 -5.68
C TYR A 17 -2.08 13.26 -6.95
N ILE A 18 -0.95 12.59 -7.18
CA ILE A 18 -0.09 12.85 -8.35
C ILE A 18 -0.76 12.43 -9.64
N ASN A 19 -1.53 11.34 -9.62
CA ASN A 19 -2.35 10.98 -10.77
C ASN A 19 -3.42 12.03 -11.10
N ARG A 20 -3.86 12.87 -10.14
CA ARG A 20 -4.85 13.94 -10.36
C ARG A 20 -4.23 15.28 -10.74
N GLU A 21 -3.12 15.67 -10.12
CA GLU A 21 -2.45 16.97 -10.34
C GLU A 21 -1.80 17.09 -11.72
N ILE A 22 -1.41 15.97 -12.33
CA ILE A 22 -0.90 15.98 -13.70
C ILE A 22 -1.96 16.48 -14.70
N ASP A 23 -3.25 16.34 -14.36
CA ASP A 23 -4.38 16.73 -15.22
C ASP A 23 -4.88 18.17 -14.99
N VAL A 24 -4.49 18.83 -13.88
CA VAL A 24 -5.02 20.16 -13.49
C VAL A 24 -3.87 21.17 -13.41
N GLN A 25 -3.42 21.65 -14.56
CA GLN A 25 -2.39 22.70 -14.65
C GLN A 25 -2.99 24.09 -14.85
N GLU A 26 -3.83 24.54 -13.94
CA GLU A 26 -4.27 25.95 -13.89
C GLU A 26 -3.84 26.60 -12.57
N GLU A 27 -3.13 27.72 -12.72
CA GLU A 27 -2.59 28.61 -11.67
C GLU A 27 -1.48 28.07 -10.76
N VAL A 28 -0.29 27.94 -11.35
CA VAL A 28 0.93 27.60 -10.63
C VAL A 28 1.98 28.72 -10.76
N ASP A 29 2.62 29.11 -9.64
CA ASP A 29 3.73 30.05 -9.58
C ASP A 29 4.82 29.76 -10.64
N GLN A 30 5.42 30.82 -11.22
CA GLN A 30 6.42 30.69 -12.28
C GLN A 30 7.58 29.74 -11.94
N LYS A 31 8.01 29.75 -10.66
CA LYS A 31 9.04 28.83 -10.16
C LYS A 31 8.61 27.35 -10.25
N LYS A 32 7.39 27.02 -9.85
CA LYS A 32 6.87 25.64 -9.90
C LYS A 32 6.63 25.20 -11.35
N LYS A 33 6.31 26.12 -12.28
CA LYS A 33 6.29 25.85 -13.74
C LYS A 33 7.69 25.54 -14.30
N ASP A 34 8.69 26.32 -13.94
CA ASP A 34 10.07 26.09 -14.38
C ASP A 34 10.60 24.76 -13.85
N ASP A 35 10.25 24.40 -12.62
CA ASP A 35 10.60 23.12 -12.02
C ASP A 35 9.94 21.94 -12.75
N ILE A 36 8.63 22.03 -13.00
CA ILE A 36 7.88 21.04 -13.77
C ILE A 36 8.52 20.83 -15.15
N LYS A 37 8.89 21.92 -15.82
CA LYS A 37 9.53 21.87 -17.14
C LYS A 37 10.87 21.15 -17.08
N LYS A 38 11.74 21.47 -16.11
CA LYS A 38 13.03 20.79 -15.93
C LYS A 38 12.88 19.30 -15.63
N LEU A 39 11.87 18.92 -14.85
CA LEU A 39 11.55 17.51 -14.57
C LEU A 39 11.11 16.79 -15.86
N LYS A 40 10.19 17.40 -16.63
CA LYS A 40 9.77 16.87 -17.93
C LYS A 40 10.95 16.73 -18.89
N ASP A 41 11.84 17.72 -18.96
CA ASP A 41 13.05 17.67 -19.80
C ASP A 41 14.02 16.58 -19.34
N THR A 42 14.16 16.38 -18.02
CA THR A 42 14.93 15.28 -17.43
C THR A 42 14.36 13.93 -17.87
N CYS A 43 13.04 13.75 -17.79
CA CYS A 43 12.37 12.52 -18.25
C CYS A 43 12.36 12.35 -19.77
N ASN A 44 12.34 13.43 -20.55
CA ASN A 44 12.53 13.36 -22.01
C ASN A 44 13.94 12.90 -22.39
N SER A 45 14.94 13.18 -21.55
CA SER A 45 16.32 12.69 -21.72
C SER A 45 16.51 11.24 -21.27
N PHE A 46 15.50 10.64 -20.63
CA PHE A 46 15.42 9.20 -20.41
C PHE A 46 15.16 8.58 -21.78
N SER A 47 16.18 7.94 -22.36
CA SER A 47 16.07 7.37 -23.70
C SER A 47 14.88 6.42 -23.76
N SER A 48 13.99 6.63 -24.72
CA SER A 48 12.73 5.88 -24.96
C SER A 48 12.91 4.38 -25.24
N ASN A 49 14.13 3.85 -25.10
CA ASN A 49 14.52 2.51 -25.49
C ASN A 49 15.14 1.70 -24.32
N ILE A 50 15.27 2.28 -23.13
CA ILE A 50 15.92 1.58 -22.00
C ILE A 50 14.90 0.76 -21.19
N CYS A 51 13.67 1.24 -21.07
CA CYS A 51 12.67 0.70 -20.17
C CYS A 51 11.33 0.43 -20.85
N SER A 52 11.24 -0.58 -21.71
CA SER A 52 9.95 -0.89 -22.35
C SER A 52 8.91 -1.42 -21.35
N PHE A 53 7.98 -0.55 -20.94
CA PHE A 53 6.81 -0.90 -20.13
C PHE A 53 5.64 -1.29 -21.04
N GLU A 54 4.96 -2.41 -20.78
CA GLU A 54 3.88 -2.90 -21.67
C GLU A 54 2.63 -2.00 -21.69
N ASN A 55 2.42 -1.14 -20.68
CA ASN A 55 1.13 -0.47 -20.44
C ASN A 55 1.18 1.06 -20.16
N LEU A 56 2.37 1.67 -20.07
CA LEU A 56 2.55 3.11 -19.84
C LEU A 56 3.74 3.60 -20.66
N SER A 57 3.77 4.87 -21.07
CA SER A 57 4.98 5.40 -21.69
C SER A 57 6.09 5.50 -20.63
N ASP A 58 7.34 5.16 -20.99
CA ASP A 58 8.51 5.26 -20.09
C ASP A 58 8.59 6.64 -19.41
N LYS A 59 8.14 7.65 -20.14
CA LYS A 59 8.03 9.03 -19.71
C LYS A 59 7.03 9.22 -18.56
N ASP A 60 5.86 8.58 -18.59
CA ASP A 60 4.85 8.72 -17.55
C ASP A 60 5.32 8.15 -16.20
N ILE A 61 6.05 7.05 -16.22
CA ILE A 61 6.59 6.43 -15.01
C ILE A 61 7.71 7.31 -14.43
N CYS A 62 8.61 7.80 -15.28
CA CYS A 62 9.64 8.76 -14.86
C CYS A 62 9.03 10.01 -14.22
N GLU A 63 8.05 10.64 -14.90
CA GLU A 63 7.43 11.86 -14.41
C GLU A 63 6.74 11.61 -13.06
N LYS A 64 5.92 10.56 -12.95
CA LYS A 64 5.23 10.21 -11.70
C LYS A 64 6.21 9.92 -10.56
N PHE A 65 7.30 9.21 -10.82
CA PHE A 65 8.33 8.94 -9.83
C PHE A 65 8.91 10.24 -9.26
N PHE A 66 9.36 11.15 -10.13
CA PHE A 66 9.96 12.41 -9.67
C PHE A 66 8.93 13.37 -9.05
N TYR A 67 7.66 13.32 -9.46
CA TYR A 67 6.58 14.05 -8.76
C TYR A 67 6.34 13.52 -7.35
N MET A 68 6.33 12.20 -7.15
CA MET A 68 6.21 11.60 -5.81
C MET A 68 7.38 12.01 -4.94
N TYR A 69 8.59 11.90 -5.47
CA TYR A 69 9.79 12.34 -4.79
C TYR A 69 9.69 13.82 -4.37
N LYS A 70 9.33 14.70 -5.30
CA LYS A 70 9.18 16.13 -5.04
C LYS A 70 8.12 16.40 -3.98
N TYR A 71 6.95 15.77 -4.07
CA TYR A 71 5.86 15.92 -3.10
C TYR A 71 6.32 15.54 -1.68
N LEU A 72 6.92 14.35 -1.54
CA LEU A 72 7.41 13.85 -0.26
C LEU A 72 8.49 14.78 0.30
N HIS A 73 9.41 15.25 -0.55
CA HIS A 73 10.45 16.19 -0.14
C HIS A 73 9.87 17.55 0.33
N GLU A 74 8.97 18.15 -0.43
CA GLU A 74 8.37 19.44 -0.11
C GLU A 74 7.55 19.39 1.18
N TYR A 75 6.87 18.27 1.42
CA TYR A 75 6.12 18.03 2.64
C TYR A 75 7.00 18.18 3.89
N TYR A 76 8.18 17.55 3.89
CA TYR A 76 9.13 17.63 5.00
C TYR A 76 9.82 19.00 5.09
N ASN A 77 10.24 19.58 3.96
CA ASN A 77 10.90 20.89 3.93
C ASN A 77 10.03 22.02 4.51
N LYS A 78 8.70 21.95 4.32
CA LYS A 78 7.75 22.87 4.95
C LYS A 78 7.75 22.78 6.48
N GLN A 79 8.07 21.61 7.02
CA GLN A 79 8.04 21.31 8.44
C GLN A 79 9.38 21.63 9.12
N ASP A 80 10.49 21.28 8.45
CA ASP A 80 11.85 21.66 8.82
C ASP A 80 12.75 21.71 7.58
N SER A 81 13.38 22.86 7.33
CA SER A 81 14.32 23.08 6.22
C SER A 81 15.53 22.13 6.17
N LYS A 82 15.81 21.42 7.28
CA LYS A 82 16.89 20.41 7.37
C LYS A 82 16.39 18.97 7.19
N SER A 83 15.08 18.77 7.19
CA SER A 83 14.49 17.44 7.06
C SER A 83 14.60 16.93 5.61
N THR A 84 14.86 15.64 5.50
CA THR A 84 14.97 14.91 4.23
C THR A 84 13.99 13.77 4.21
N LEU A 85 13.73 13.20 3.03
CA LEU A 85 13.00 11.95 2.92
C LEU A 85 13.54 10.91 3.91
N THR A 86 12.62 10.18 4.53
CA THR A 86 12.96 9.10 5.46
C THR A 86 13.38 7.85 4.68
N ASN A 87 14.01 6.90 5.36
CA ASN A 87 14.30 5.59 4.77
C ASN A 87 13.03 4.88 4.27
N GLU A 88 11.89 5.08 4.93
CA GLU A 88 10.62 4.48 4.52
C GLU A 88 10.07 5.10 3.23
N ASP A 89 10.26 6.42 3.05
CA ASP A 89 9.87 7.09 1.81
C ASP A 89 10.70 6.58 0.62
N PHE A 90 12.00 6.35 0.85
CA PHE A 90 12.87 5.76 -0.16
C PHE A 90 12.51 4.30 -0.45
N ASP A 91 12.24 3.50 0.59
CA ASP A 91 11.78 2.11 0.45
C ASP A 91 10.47 2.07 -0.36
N PHE A 92 9.53 3.00 -0.09
CA PHE A 92 8.30 3.15 -0.87
C PHE A 92 8.57 3.50 -2.34
N LEU A 93 9.41 4.50 -2.62
CA LEU A 93 9.73 4.89 -3.99
C LEU A 93 10.39 3.74 -4.77
N ASN A 94 11.29 3.00 -4.13
CA ASN A 94 11.92 1.81 -4.71
C ASN A 94 10.90 0.70 -4.97
N TYR A 95 10.02 0.42 -4.00
CA TYR A 95 8.91 -0.52 -4.15
C TYR A 95 8.00 -0.15 -5.32
N TRP A 96 7.53 1.10 -5.36
CA TRP A 96 6.61 1.57 -6.39
C TRP A 96 7.20 1.39 -7.79
N LEU A 97 8.48 1.77 -7.97
CA LEU A 97 9.15 1.62 -9.26
C LEU A 97 9.28 0.16 -9.66
N ASN A 98 9.66 -0.73 -8.73
CA ASN A 98 9.75 -2.17 -8.98
C ASN A 98 8.37 -2.76 -9.35
N VAL A 99 7.27 -2.32 -8.71
CA VAL A 99 5.92 -2.72 -9.11
C VAL A 99 5.59 -2.29 -10.53
N LYS A 100 6.03 -1.09 -10.96
CA LYS A 100 5.81 -0.65 -12.36
C LYS A 100 6.68 -1.38 -13.37
N LEU A 101 7.84 -1.86 -12.94
CA LEU A 101 8.79 -2.61 -13.79
C LEU A 101 8.43 -4.11 -13.91
N LYS A 102 7.61 -4.66 -13.01
CA LYS A 102 7.36 -6.10 -12.91
C LYS A 102 6.67 -6.69 -14.15
N ASP A 103 5.82 -5.90 -14.80
CA ASP A 103 5.04 -6.30 -15.98
C ASP A 103 5.71 -5.84 -17.30
N GLY A 104 6.96 -5.38 -17.25
CA GLY A 104 7.70 -4.89 -18.42
C GLY A 104 8.53 -5.98 -19.10
N ASN A 105 8.74 -5.84 -20.42
CA ASN A 105 9.65 -6.71 -21.19
C ASN A 105 11.13 -6.36 -21.00
N SER A 106 11.43 -5.19 -20.41
CA SER A 106 12.79 -4.74 -20.15
C SER A 106 13.36 -5.32 -18.85
N ASN A 107 14.68 -5.53 -18.82
CA ASN A 107 15.40 -5.92 -17.62
C ASN A 107 15.31 -4.81 -16.55
N ALA A 108 14.56 -5.04 -15.46
CA ALA A 108 14.36 -4.10 -14.37
C ALA A 108 15.69 -3.52 -13.82
N SER A 109 16.77 -4.29 -13.83
CA SER A 109 18.10 -3.82 -13.41
C SER A 109 18.60 -2.66 -14.28
N ILE A 110 18.45 -2.77 -15.59
CA ILE A 110 18.91 -1.74 -16.53
C ILE A 110 18.14 -0.44 -16.29
N CYS A 111 16.83 -0.55 -16.03
CA CYS A 111 15.98 0.58 -15.73
C CYS A 111 16.36 1.27 -14.43
N ILE A 112 16.53 0.50 -13.36
CA ILE A 112 16.91 1.02 -12.06
C ILE A 112 18.28 1.70 -12.14
N ASP A 113 19.24 1.13 -12.86
CA ASP A 113 20.55 1.75 -13.09
C ASP A 113 20.44 3.08 -13.85
N ALA A 114 19.54 3.16 -14.83
CA ALA A 114 19.26 4.39 -15.55
C ALA A 114 18.63 5.46 -14.64
N PHE A 115 17.68 5.07 -13.77
CA PHE A 115 17.06 5.97 -12.79
C PHE A 115 18.11 6.51 -11.83
N ASN A 116 18.95 5.64 -11.26
CA ASN A 116 20.02 6.03 -10.35
C ASN A 116 21.01 7.00 -11.00
N ARG A 117 21.40 6.75 -12.26
CA ARG A 117 22.28 7.67 -13.00
C ARG A 117 21.64 9.04 -13.17
N LYS A 118 20.37 9.09 -13.59
CA LYS A 118 19.65 10.35 -13.78
C LYS A 118 19.44 11.10 -12.49
N ILE A 119 19.08 10.42 -11.40
CA ILE A 119 19.01 11.01 -10.06
C ILE A 119 20.34 11.68 -9.71
N LYS A 120 21.48 11.04 -10.00
CA LYS A 120 22.83 11.61 -9.75
C LYS A 120 23.19 12.78 -10.69
N ASP A 121 22.68 12.78 -11.91
CA ASP A 121 22.96 13.81 -12.94
C ASP A 121 22.07 15.06 -12.83
N VAL A 122 21.00 15.04 -12.02
CA VAL A 122 20.13 16.21 -11.84
C VAL A 122 20.92 17.33 -11.13
N ASP A 123 21.01 18.48 -11.82
CA ASP A 123 21.75 19.69 -11.42
C ASP A 123 21.53 20.07 -9.94
N GLU A 124 22.63 20.43 -9.26
CA GLU A 124 22.71 20.72 -7.82
C GLU A 124 21.74 21.82 -7.36
N ASN A 125 21.22 22.64 -8.27
CA ASN A 125 20.28 23.73 -7.96
C ASN A 125 18.81 23.38 -8.23
N PHE A 126 18.52 22.35 -9.03
CA PHE A 126 17.14 21.94 -9.29
C PHE A 126 16.65 21.00 -8.19
N ILE A 127 17.55 20.14 -7.72
CA ILE A 127 17.33 19.26 -6.58
C ILE A 127 18.60 19.22 -5.72
N SER A 128 18.92 20.33 -5.04
CA SER A 128 19.98 20.37 -4.01
C SER A 128 19.74 19.36 -2.88
N VAL A 129 18.58 18.71 -2.85
CA VAL A 129 18.16 17.71 -1.86
C VAL A 129 18.30 16.26 -2.37
N ILE A 130 18.59 16.04 -3.65
CA ILE A 130 18.77 14.70 -4.24
C ILE A 130 20.05 14.04 -3.75
N LYS A 131 21.02 14.87 -3.31
CA LYS A 131 22.32 14.43 -2.76
C LYS A 131 22.22 13.55 -1.51
N LYS A 132 21.01 13.26 -1.02
CA LYS A 132 20.76 12.40 0.13
C LYS A 132 19.89 11.17 -0.18
N LEU A 133 19.89 10.64 -1.41
CA LEU A 133 19.69 9.20 -1.55
C LEU A 133 20.92 8.52 -0.92
N GLU A 134 20.85 8.31 0.39
CA GLU A 134 21.87 7.53 1.12
C GLU A 134 21.88 6.06 0.63
N LYS A 135 20.82 5.65 -0.10
CA LYS A 135 20.66 4.34 -0.74
C LYS A 135 20.21 4.52 -2.19
N ASP A 136 20.91 3.86 -3.11
CA ASP A 136 20.49 3.75 -4.50
C ASP A 136 19.20 2.90 -4.60
N LEU A 137 18.38 3.19 -5.61
CA LEU A 137 17.28 2.29 -6.02
C LEU A 137 17.89 0.93 -6.41
N HIS A 138 17.17 -0.15 -6.17
CA HIS A 138 17.67 -1.50 -6.43
C HIS A 138 16.53 -2.44 -6.82
N VAL A 139 16.87 -3.46 -7.60
CA VAL A 139 15.92 -4.53 -7.97
C VAL A 139 15.52 -5.27 -6.71
N ILE A 140 14.21 -5.34 -6.45
CA ILE A 140 13.64 -6.13 -5.36
C ILE A 140 13.40 -7.54 -5.91
N ASP A 141 13.84 -8.54 -5.16
CA ASP A 141 13.54 -9.94 -5.49
C ASP A 141 12.02 -10.14 -5.65
N ALA A 142 11.61 -10.90 -6.68
CA ALA A 142 10.20 -11.05 -7.03
C ALA A 142 9.34 -11.60 -5.87
N SER A 143 9.89 -12.50 -5.05
CA SER A 143 9.17 -13.04 -3.89
C SER A 143 8.99 -12.00 -2.79
N ASN A 144 10.01 -11.18 -2.55
CA ASN A 144 9.94 -10.06 -1.62
C ASN A 144 9.01 -8.95 -2.12
N LEU A 145 9.00 -8.67 -3.43
CA LEU A 145 8.10 -7.70 -4.04
C LEU A 145 6.64 -8.12 -3.87
N GLU A 146 6.31 -9.38 -4.17
CA GLU A 146 4.95 -9.91 -3.98
C GLU A 146 4.53 -9.86 -2.49
N ASN A 147 5.45 -10.11 -1.57
CA ASN A 147 5.21 -9.98 -0.13
C ASN A 147 4.94 -8.53 0.29
N MET A 148 5.69 -7.56 -0.26
CA MET A 148 5.43 -6.14 -0.04
C MET A 148 4.06 -5.74 -0.59
N GLU A 149 3.69 -6.19 -1.79
CA GLU A 149 2.37 -5.89 -2.39
C GLU A 149 1.24 -6.38 -1.49
N LEU A 150 1.32 -7.62 -0.99
CA LEU A 150 0.33 -8.16 -0.05
C LEU A 150 0.24 -7.33 1.23
N LEU A 151 1.37 -6.96 1.82
CA LEU A 151 1.36 -6.17 3.06
C LEU A 151 0.85 -4.74 2.84
N PHE A 152 1.19 -4.14 1.70
CA PHE A 152 0.72 -2.83 1.29
C PHE A 152 -0.81 -2.82 1.12
N GLU A 153 -1.38 -3.86 0.49
CA GLU A 153 -2.83 -4.00 0.34
C GLU A 153 -3.53 -4.25 1.68
N LEU A 154 -2.93 -5.03 2.58
CA LEU A 154 -3.47 -5.31 3.91
C LEU A 154 -3.64 -4.04 4.76
N TYR A 155 -2.60 -3.21 4.87
CA TYR A 155 -2.67 -1.94 5.61
C TYR A 155 -3.64 -0.93 4.96
N ASN A 156 -3.76 -0.93 3.62
CA ASN A 156 -4.78 -0.14 2.94
C ASN A 156 -6.20 -0.60 3.28
N ASN A 157 -6.45 -1.91 3.27
CA ASN A 157 -7.75 -2.47 3.64
C ASN A 157 -8.09 -2.18 5.10
N GLU A 158 -7.15 -2.34 6.03
CA GLU A 158 -7.31 -1.95 7.44
C GLU A 158 -7.78 -0.49 7.55
N ARG A 159 -7.12 0.43 6.84
CA ARG A 159 -7.50 1.84 6.88
C ARG A 159 -8.87 2.12 6.27
N ILE A 160 -9.21 1.46 5.17
CA ILE A 160 -10.53 1.60 4.53
C ILE A 160 -11.63 1.10 5.46
N ILE A 161 -11.46 -0.08 6.06
CA ILE A 161 -12.41 -0.66 7.03
C ILE A 161 -12.58 0.31 8.20
N LEU A 162 -11.49 0.81 8.77
CA LEU A 162 -11.53 1.78 9.87
C LEU A 162 -12.30 3.06 9.48
N ASN A 163 -12.04 3.62 8.29
CA ASN A 163 -12.75 4.80 7.81
C ASN A 163 -14.25 4.50 7.66
N MET A 164 -14.62 3.34 7.11
CA MET A 164 -16.02 2.92 7.00
C MET A 164 -16.70 2.79 8.38
N MET A 165 -16.04 2.17 9.36
CA MET A 165 -16.54 2.04 10.73
C MET A 165 -16.79 3.41 11.38
N ARG A 166 -15.93 4.39 11.09
CA ARG A 166 -16.03 5.77 11.57
C ARG A 166 -16.92 6.68 10.72
N GLY A 167 -17.45 6.20 9.60
CA GLY A 167 -18.21 7.01 8.64
C GLY A 167 -17.40 8.12 7.99
N GLN A 168 -16.09 7.92 7.84
CA GLN A 168 -15.15 8.81 7.16
C GLN A 168 -15.04 8.46 5.67
N ASP A 169 -14.63 9.44 4.85
CA ASP A 169 -14.43 9.26 3.41
C ASP A 169 -13.48 8.08 3.09
N TYR A 170 -13.86 7.31 2.07
CA TYR A 170 -13.05 6.22 1.53
C TYR A 170 -13.04 6.24 -0.01
N PRO A 171 -12.10 5.52 -0.67
CA PRO A 171 -11.79 5.71 -2.10
C PRO A 171 -12.99 5.59 -3.05
N GLU A 172 -13.92 4.66 -2.81
CA GLU A 172 -15.08 4.45 -3.70
C GLU A 172 -16.23 5.44 -3.46
N GLU A 173 -16.35 6.01 -2.25
CA GLU A 173 -17.26 7.13 -1.99
C GLU A 173 -16.82 8.38 -2.77
N LYS A 174 -15.51 8.59 -2.94
CA LYS A 174 -14.96 9.69 -3.75
C LYS A 174 -15.22 9.52 -5.25
N LYS A 175 -15.19 8.29 -5.79
CA LYS A 175 -15.56 8.01 -7.20
C LYS A 175 -17.02 8.38 -7.44
N THR A 176 -17.91 7.89 -6.58
CA THR A 176 -19.36 8.13 -6.68
C THR A 176 -19.72 9.62 -6.55
N ASN A 177 -19.08 10.35 -5.63
CA ASN A 177 -19.31 11.80 -5.48
C ASN A 177 -18.74 12.61 -6.65
N LYS A 178 -17.62 12.17 -7.24
CA LYS A 178 -17.05 12.79 -8.46
C LYS A 178 -17.94 12.54 -9.68
N GLU A 179 -18.43 11.31 -9.86
CA GLU A 179 -19.36 10.95 -10.94
C GLU A 179 -20.65 11.75 -10.85
N LYS A 180 -21.26 11.81 -9.66
CA LYS A 180 -22.44 12.67 -9.39
C LYS A 180 -22.16 14.14 -9.66
N ALA A 181 -21.03 14.68 -9.23
CA ALA A 181 -20.66 16.07 -9.50
C ALA A 181 -20.41 16.34 -11.00
N THR A 182 -19.92 15.34 -11.75
CA THR A 182 -19.68 15.45 -13.20
C THR A 182 -20.99 15.33 -13.98
N GLU A 183 -21.93 14.51 -13.50
CA GLU A 183 -23.27 14.35 -14.06
C GLU A 183 -24.16 15.57 -13.81
N VAL A 184 -24.06 16.19 -12.62
CA VAL A 184 -24.72 17.48 -12.31
C VAL A 184 -24.16 18.59 -13.20
N LYS A 185 -22.84 18.66 -13.40
CA LYS A 185 -22.24 19.63 -14.34
C LYS A 185 -22.65 19.38 -15.79
N ALA A 186 -22.76 18.12 -16.22
CA ALA A 186 -23.22 17.77 -17.57
C ALA A 186 -24.70 18.07 -17.80
N THR A 187 -25.53 17.99 -16.75
CA THR A 187 -26.96 18.36 -16.81
C THR A 187 -27.16 19.88 -16.74
N GLU A 188 -26.34 20.61 -15.99
CA GLU A 188 -26.33 22.08 -15.98
C GLU A 188 -25.89 22.67 -17.34
N VAL A 189 -24.88 22.08 -18.00
CA VAL A 189 -24.45 22.52 -19.35
C VAL A 189 -25.52 22.25 -20.41
N LYS A 190 -26.32 21.17 -20.26
CA LYS A 190 -27.46 20.88 -21.15
C LYS A 190 -28.67 21.80 -20.90
N ALA A 191 -28.80 22.39 -19.70
CA ALA A 191 -29.86 23.31 -19.38
C ALA A 191 -29.63 24.75 -19.91
N THR A 192 -28.42 25.07 -20.41
CA THR A 192 -28.12 26.39 -21.00
C THR A 192 -28.16 26.45 -22.53
N GLU A 193 -28.48 25.36 -23.22
CA GLU A 193 -28.65 25.34 -24.68
C GLU A 193 -30.05 24.87 -25.09
N GLU A 194 -31.08 25.65 -24.74
CA GLU A 194 -32.35 25.62 -25.48
C GLU A 194 -32.66 27.01 -26.04
N LYS A 195 -32.28 27.21 -27.31
CA LYS A 195 -33.07 28.04 -28.24
C LYS A 195 -32.82 27.65 -29.71
N ALA A 196 -33.80 26.92 -30.25
CA ALA A 196 -34.24 26.77 -31.66
C ALA A 196 -33.29 26.00 -32.62
N ILE A 197 -33.68 25.08 -33.52
CA ILE A 197 -34.85 24.96 -34.43
C ILE A 197 -35.06 23.46 -34.84
N GLU A 198 -36.29 23.12 -35.25
CA GLU A 198 -36.89 21.85 -35.74
C GLU A 198 -36.20 21.05 -36.88
N ASP A 199 -36.55 19.75 -36.87
CA ASP A 199 -36.72 18.75 -37.97
C ASP A 199 -35.52 18.09 -38.67
N ASN A 200 -35.15 16.87 -38.25
CA ASN A 200 -35.50 15.59 -38.93
C ASN A 200 -34.61 14.39 -38.51
N ALA A 201 -35.26 13.22 -38.42
CA ALA A 201 -34.77 11.85 -38.61
C ALA A 201 -33.77 11.23 -37.60
N ILE A 202 -34.37 10.38 -36.76
CA ILE A 202 -33.90 9.11 -36.16
C ILE A 202 -32.52 8.61 -36.67
N GLU A 203 -31.57 8.49 -35.75
CA GLU A 203 -30.59 7.39 -35.74
C GLU A 203 -30.24 7.03 -34.28
N GLU A 204 -30.01 5.74 -34.07
CA GLU A 204 -30.19 4.99 -32.82
C GLU A 204 -29.37 5.48 -31.62
N ASN A 205 -30.04 5.51 -30.45
CA ASN A 205 -29.38 5.63 -29.17
C ASN A 205 -28.48 4.40 -28.93
N ALA A 206 -27.17 4.56 -29.09
CA ALA A 206 -26.21 3.74 -28.37
C ALA A 206 -26.27 4.19 -26.89
N ILE A 207 -27.12 3.51 -26.12
CA ILE A 207 -27.05 3.54 -24.66
C ILE A 207 -25.73 2.86 -24.31
N ASP A 208 -24.72 3.67 -24.07
CA ASP A 208 -23.46 3.26 -23.47
C ASP A 208 -23.81 2.74 -22.06
N GLU A 209 -23.88 1.42 -21.91
CA GLU A 209 -23.98 0.75 -20.62
C GLU A 209 -22.69 1.07 -19.83
N LYS A 210 -22.66 2.22 -19.16
CA LYS A 210 -21.71 2.43 -18.06
C LYS A 210 -22.08 1.43 -16.98
N GLU A 211 -21.30 0.35 -16.88
CA GLU A 211 -21.25 -0.48 -15.68
C GLU A 211 -21.01 0.45 -14.48
N ASN A 212 -22.07 0.74 -13.73
CA ASN A 212 -21.93 1.32 -12.40
C ASN A 212 -21.15 0.30 -11.56
N GLU A 213 -19.84 0.53 -11.38
CA GLU A 213 -19.03 -0.23 -10.41
C GLU A 213 -19.78 -0.23 -9.08
N LYS A 214 -20.29 -1.39 -8.68
CA LYS A 214 -21.06 -1.53 -7.46
C LYS A 214 -20.16 -1.13 -6.29
N GLN A 215 -20.55 -0.08 -5.56
CA GLN A 215 -19.85 0.39 -4.36
C GLN A 215 -19.59 -0.78 -3.40
N LYS A 216 -18.32 -1.05 -3.12
CA LYS A 216 -17.91 -2.09 -2.18
C LYS A 216 -18.41 -1.76 -0.79
N SER A 217 -19.02 -2.76 -0.18
CA SER A 217 -19.44 -2.76 1.20
C SER A 217 -18.26 -3.01 2.13
N CYS A 218 -18.46 -2.76 3.43
CA CYS A 218 -17.46 -3.13 4.43
C CYS A 218 -17.24 -4.65 4.49
N SER A 219 -18.26 -5.45 4.15
CA SER A 219 -18.11 -6.91 4.03
C SER A 219 -17.11 -7.28 2.94
N ASP A 220 -17.13 -6.57 1.81
CA ASP A 220 -16.20 -6.84 0.69
C ASP A 220 -14.76 -6.56 1.10
N TYR A 221 -14.50 -5.45 1.80
CA TYR A 221 -13.15 -5.12 2.29
C TYR A 221 -12.66 -6.03 3.41
N THR A 222 -13.53 -6.44 4.33
CA THR A 222 -13.17 -7.39 5.41
C THR A 222 -12.88 -8.79 4.85
N GLU A 223 -13.67 -9.26 3.88
CA GLU A 223 -13.42 -10.52 3.16
C GLU A 223 -12.09 -10.47 2.41
N ASP A 224 -11.84 -9.40 1.67
CA ASP A 224 -10.61 -9.19 0.92
C ASP A 224 -9.37 -9.15 1.83
N CYS A 225 -9.45 -8.41 2.93
CA CYS A 225 -8.39 -8.33 3.94
C CYS A 225 -8.09 -9.69 4.56
N SER A 226 -9.13 -10.39 5.03
CA SER A 226 -8.99 -11.72 5.66
C SER A 226 -8.41 -12.76 4.69
N THR A 227 -8.86 -12.75 3.43
CA THR A 227 -8.38 -13.66 2.39
C THR A 227 -6.93 -13.39 2.02
N LYS A 228 -6.55 -12.12 1.82
CA LYS A 228 -5.16 -11.73 1.56
C LYS A 228 -4.25 -12.05 2.74
N TYR A 229 -4.71 -11.83 3.97
CA TYR A 229 -3.94 -12.13 5.17
C TYR A 229 -3.65 -13.63 5.25
N LYS A 230 -4.67 -14.48 5.03
CA LYS A 230 -4.48 -15.93 5.00
C LYS A 230 -3.50 -16.35 3.90
N LYS A 231 -3.66 -15.83 2.68
CA LYS A 231 -2.74 -16.09 1.57
C LYS A 231 -1.30 -15.69 1.93
N ALA A 232 -1.10 -14.54 2.55
CA ALA A 232 0.21 -14.06 2.97
C ALA A 232 0.83 -14.97 4.05
N MET A 233 0.04 -15.36 5.06
CA MET A 233 0.48 -16.28 6.10
C MET A 233 0.88 -17.66 5.54
N ASP A 234 0.14 -18.19 4.57
CA ASP A 234 0.42 -19.51 3.96
C ASP A 234 1.82 -19.56 3.28
N LYS A 235 2.30 -18.41 2.79
CA LYS A 235 3.65 -18.26 2.21
C LYS A 235 4.76 -18.34 3.25
N CYS A 236 4.48 -18.09 4.53
CA CYS A 236 5.49 -18.11 5.58
C CYS A 236 5.99 -19.54 5.85
N LEU A 237 7.32 -19.70 5.87
CA LEU A 237 7.98 -20.99 6.12
C LEU A 237 8.58 -21.09 7.53
N ASN A 238 8.90 -19.94 8.14
CA ASN A 238 9.68 -19.83 9.36
C ASN A 238 9.23 -18.60 10.17
N ASP A 239 9.38 -18.65 11.48
CA ASP A 239 9.06 -17.56 12.42
C ASP A 239 10.10 -16.44 12.40
N ASN A 240 11.32 -16.75 11.97
CA ASN A 240 12.40 -15.78 11.81
C ASN A 240 12.33 -14.99 10.50
N ASP A 241 11.37 -15.30 9.63
CA ASP A 241 11.15 -14.57 8.38
C ASP A 241 10.66 -13.15 8.68
N ASP A 242 11.35 -12.14 8.14
CA ASP A 242 10.98 -10.74 8.28
C ASP A 242 9.55 -10.46 7.79
N PHE A 243 9.09 -11.20 6.78
CA PHE A 243 7.72 -11.08 6.28
C PHE A 243 6.70 -11.61 7.29
N TYR A 244 7.00 -12.75 7.92
CA TYR A 244 6.14 -13.31 8.96
C TYR A 244 6.02 -12.37 10.16
N LYS A 245 7.14 -11.77 10.61
CA LYS A 245 7.13 -10.75 11.66
C LYS A 245 6.27 -9.55 11.27
N ALA A 246 6.42 -9.06 10.05
CA ALA A 246 5.61 -7.95 9.54
C ALA A 246 4.10 -8.28 9.49
N LEU A 247 3.73 -9.53 9.17
CA LEU A 247 2.33 -9.98 9.22
C LEU A 247 1.77 -10.09 10.64
N LYS A 248 2.61 -10.45 11.62
CA LYS A 248 2.22 -10.42 13.05
C LYS A 248 1.99 -8.99 13.52
N ASP A 249 2.88 -8.07 13.15
CA ASP A 249 2.71 -6.64 13.43
C ASP A 249 1.43 -6.08 12.81
N PHE A 250 1.14 -6.45 11.55
CA PHE A 250 -0.12 -6.10 10.90
C PHE A 250 -1.33 -6.64 11.67
N LYS A 251 -1.32 -7.91 12.08
CA LYS A 251 -2.43 -8.49 12.86
C LYS A 251 -2.65 -7.77 14.19
N ILE A 252 -1.59 -7.35 14.87
CA ILE A 252 -1.67 -6.55 16.09
C ILE A 252 -2.28 -5.17 15.80
N SER A 253 -1.80 -4.50 14.74
CA SER A 253 -2.36 -3.22 14.28
C SER A 253 -3.86 -3.34 14.01
N TYR A 254 -4.26 -4.32 13.22
CA TYR A 254 -5.66 -4.55 12.86
C TYR A 254 -6.54 -4.81 14.09
N ASN A 255 -6.08 -5.64 15.04
CA ASN A 255 -6.83 -5.86 16.27
C ASN A 255 -7.03 -4.55 17.06
N TYR A 256 -5.97 -3.75 17.20
CA TYR A 256 -6.04 -2.48 17.93
C TYR A 256 -6.88 -1.42 17.21
N ALA A 257 -6.66 -1.24 15.91
CA ALA A 257 -7.28 -0.17 15.14
C ALA A 257 -8.71 -0.49 14.70
N VAL A 258 -8.99 -1.75 14.34
CA VAL A 258 -10.27 -2.17 13.74
C VAL A 258 -11.11 -2.98 14.72
N GLU A 259 -10.58 -4.07 15.29
CA GLU A 259 -11.41 -4.95 16.13
C GLU A 259 -11.84 -4.27 17.45
N GLN A 260 -10.95 -3.46 18.03
CA GLN A 260 -11.23 -2.68 19.24
C GLN A 260 -11.93 -1.34 18.99
N GLU A 261 -12.16 -0.95 17.72
CA GLU A 261 -12.87 0.29 17.41
C GLU A 261 -14.30 0.23 17.97
N THR A 262 -14.71 1.31 18.62
CA THR A 262 -16.02 1.42 19.28
C THR A 262 -17.13 1.74 18.28
N GLN A 263 -16.81 2.53 17.25
CA GLN A 263 -17.74 2.91 16.20
C GLN A 263 -17.92 1.78 15.18
N ASP A 264 -19.13 1.63 14.64
CA ASP A 264 -19.39 0.71 13.53
C ASP A 264 -20.57 1.20 12.66
N LEU A 265 -20.42 2.40 12.09
CA LEU A 265 -21.49 3.08 11.36
C LEU A 265 -21.91 2.36 10.07
N ARG A 266 -21.07 1.47 9.55
CA ARG A 266 -21.31 0.68 8.32
C ARG A 266 -21.48 -0.82 8.59
N ASN A 267 -21.70 -1.22 9.84
CA ASN A 267 -21.93 -2.61 10.26
C ASN A 267 -20.83 -3.59 9.82
N CYS A 268 -19.58 -3.16 9.81
CA CYS A 268 -18.40 -3.96 9.49
C CYS A 268 -18.27 -5.18 10.41
N LYS A 269 -18.62 -5.06 11.70
CA LYS A 269 -18.52 -6.16 12.68
C LYS A 269 -19.46 -7.31 12.40
N SER A 270 -20.49 -7.10 11.57
CA SER A 270 -21.40 -8.16 11.15
C SER A 270 -20.81 -9.08 10.09
N SER A 271 -19.70 -8.69 9.45
CA SER A 271 -19.01 -9.53 8.47
C SER A 271 -18.45 -10.79 9.13
N GLN A 272 -18.68 -11.94 8.51
CA GLN A 272 -18.08 -13.21 8.94
C GLN A 272 -16.53 -13.20 8.85
N TYR A 273 -15.97 -12.27 8.08
CA TYR A 273 -14.53 -12.11 7.87
C TYR A 273 -13.95 -10.95 8.69
N PHE A 274 -14.73 -10.35 9.59
CA PHE A 274 -14.30 -9.20 10.39
C PHE A 274 -13.05 -9.51 11.22
N HIS A 275 -13.01 -10.69 11.84
CA HIS A 275 -11.85 -11.15 12.60
C HIS A 275 -10.83 -11.82 11.68
N LEU A 276 -9.57 -11.38 11.76
CA LEU A 276 -8.50 -12.04 11.02
C LEU A 276 -8.30 -13.48 11.56
N PRO A 277 -8.05 -14.47 10.68
CA PRO A 277 -7.87 -15.85 11.09
C PRO A 277 -6.86 -16.01 12.25
N ASN A 278 -7.21 -16.80 13.26
CA ASN A 278 -6.29 -17.17 14.34
C ASN A 278 -5.34 -18.33 13.95
N TYR A 279 -5.11 -18.47 12.65
CA TYR A 279 -4.34 -19.54 12.05
C TYR A 279 -2.85 -19.17 11.99
N ASP A 280 -1.99 -20.14 12.32
CA ASP A 280 -0.53 -19.99 12.24
C ASP A 280 0.10 -21.17 11.49
N PRO A 281 0.33 -21.03 10.17
CA PRO A 281 0.89 -22.09 9.35
C PRO A 281 2.33 -22.43 9.73
N VAL A 282 3.09 -21.48 10.29
CA VAL A 282 4.47 -21.72 10.70
C VAL A 282 4.49 -22.67 11.89
N LEU A 283 3.66 -22.38 12.92
CA LEU A 283 3.52 -23.27 14.08
C LEU A 283 2.98 -24.65 13.67
N GLU A 284 2.02 -24.72 12.76
CA GLU A 284 1.48 -25.99 12.28
C GLU A 284 2.53 -26.81 11.52
N LYS A 285 3.29 -26.20 10.60
CA LYS A 285 4.40 -26.85 9.88
C LYS A 285 5.45 -27.36 10.86
N GLN A 286 5.83 -26.57 11.87
CA GLN A 286 6.77 -26.99 12.91
C GLN A 286 6.23 -28.19 13.71
N ARG A 287 4.96 -28.17 14.13
CA ARG A 287 4.29 -29.29 14.82
C ARG A 287 4.29 -30.55 13.96
N ASN A 288 3.98 -30.44 12.67
CA ASN A 288 3.96 -31.56 11.74
C ASN A 288 5.35 -32.17 11.53
N ILE A 289 6.40 -31.35 11.42
CA ILE A 289 7.79 -31.81 11.34
C ILE A 289 8.18 -32.54 12.62
N MET A 290 7.82 -32.00 13.79
CA MET A 290 8.11 -32.64 15.08
C MET A 290 7.37 -33.97 15.22
N ALA A 291 6.09 -34.03 14.86
CA ALA A 291 5.29 -35.26 14.86
C ALA A 291 5.88 -36.33 13.94
N GLY A 292 6.33 -35.95 12.73
CA GLY A 292 7.01 -36.86 11.80
C GLY A 292 8.30 -37.44 12.37
N LYS A 293 9.13 -36.60 13.00
CA LYS A 293 10.35 -37.05 13.70
C LYS A 293 10.04 -38.03 14.84
N ILE A 294 8.99 -37.76 15.62
CA ILE A 294 8.54 -38.64 16.71
C ILE A 294 8.04 -39.99 16.17
N LEU A 295 7.27 -39.99 15.08
CA LEU A 295 6.79 -41.22 14.44
C LEU A 295 7.93 -42.08 13.88
N SER A 296 9.02 -41.44 13.44
CA SER A 296 10.23 -42.13 12.97
C SER A 296 11.16 -42.63 14.10
N ALA A 297 10.88 -42.28 15.37
CA ALA A 297 11.73 -42.63 16.50
C ALA A 297 11.55 -44.11 16.96
N PRO A 298 12.62 -44.78 17.45
CA PRO A 298 12.54 -46.17 17.92
C PRO A 298 11.54 -46.36 19.06
N ALA A 299 10.84 -47.49 19.08
CA ALA A 299 9.69 -47.76 19.96
C ALA A 299 9.92 -47.62 21.49
N LYS A 300 11.18 -47.50 21.95
CA LYS A 300 11.53 -47.36 23.38
C LYS A 300 11.18 -45.98 23.98
N THR A 301 10.90 -44.96 23.18
CA THR A 301 10.50 -43.61 23.63
C THR A 301 8.98 -43.37 23.62
N LYS A 302 8.15 -44.39 23.32
CA LYS A 302 6.69 -44.29 23.16
C LYS A 302 5.89 -43.92 24.43
N MET A 303 6.47 -43.92 25.63
CA MET A 303 5.72 -43.57 26.85
C MET A 303 5.36 -42.08 26.96
N ILE A 304 6.10 -41.19 26.27
CA ILE A 304 5.80 -39.74 26.22
C ILE A 304 4.61 -39.45 25.28
N LYS A 305 4.24 -40.40 24.41
CA LYS A 305 3.26 -40.28 23.33
C LYS A 305 1.84 -39.90 23.79
N ASN A 306 1.41 -40.36 24.97
CA ASN A 306 0.02 -40.17 25.41
C ASN A 306 -0.22 -38.83 26.14
N ARG A 307 0.85 -38.13 26.54
CA ARG A 307 0.75 -36.85 27.27
C ARG A 307 0.57 -35.65 26.33
N TRP A 308 0.93 -35.79 25.05
CA TRP A 308 0.94 -34.71 24.07
C TRP A 308 -0.28 -34.68 23.14
N ILE A 309 -1.12 -35.72 23.16
CA ILE A 309 -2.27 -35.86 22.25
C ILE A 309 -3.52 -35.11 22.77
N ASN A 310 -3.47 -34.50 23.98
CA ASN A 310 -4.63 -33.84 24.57
C ASN A 310 -4.22 -32.57 25.37
N PRO A 311 -4.06 -31.39 24.73
CA PRO A 311 -3.41 -30.23 25.35
C PRO A 311 -4.34 -29.23 26.05
N ASP A 312 -5.67 -29.36 25.96
CA ASP A 312 -6.62 -28.40 26.56
C ASP A 312 -6.55 -28.31 28.11
N LYS A 313 -5.70 -29.11 28.76
CA LYS A 313 -5.44 -29.07 30.20
C LYS A 313 -4.04 -28.60 30.61
N ASP A 314 -3.06 -28.58 29.70
CA ASP A 314 -1.63 -28.45 30.05
C ASP A 314 -0.93 -27.29 29.31
N GLU A 315 -1.68 -26.41 28.64
CA GLU A 315 -1.14 -25.25 27.87
C GLU A 315 -0.32 -24.29 28.76
N ASN A 316 -0.66 -24.19 30.06
CA ASN A 316 0.06 -23.38 31.05
C ASN A 316 1.36 -24.02 31.60
N GLU A 317 1.57 -25.34 31.48
CA GLU A 317 2.79 -25.99 31.98
C GLU A 317 3.95 -25.97 30.96
N LEU A 318 3.65 -25.88 29.66
CA LEU A 318 4.68 -25.79 28.61
C LEU A 318 5.36 -24.42 28.53
N LEU A 319 4.69 -23.35 28.95
CA LEU A 319 5.25 -21.99 28.98
C LEU A 319 6.29 -21.81 30.11
N LEU A 320 6.20 -22.61 31.19
CA LEU A 320 7.11 -22.54 32.34
C LEU A 320 8.49 -23.17 32.10
N LEU A 321 8.68 -23.90 31.00
CA LEU A 321 9.98 -24.50 30.64
C LEU A 321 10.84 -23.63 29.72
N SER A 322 10.36 -22.44 29.31
CA SER A 322 11.11 -21.55 28.41
C SER A 322 11.57 -20.22 29.04
N THR A 323 11.22 -19.94 30.29
CA THR A 323 11.71 -18.73 30.95
C THR A 323 13.03 -19.00 31.63
N ASP A 324 14.12 -18.79 30.89
CA ASP A 324 15.36 -18.25 31.45
C ASP A 324 15.87 -17.16 30.51
N ASN A 325 15.77 -15.92 31.00
CA ASN A 325 16.42 -14.67 30.59
C ASN A 325 16.12 -14.11 29.18
N GLU A 326 15.40 -12.98 29.13
CA GLU A 326 16.02 -11.66 29.30
C GLU A 326 14.95 -10.61 29.65
N ASP A 327 15.27 -9.83 30.69
CA ASP A 327 14.53 -8.63 31.08
C ASP A 327 14.45 -7.64 29.91
N ASN A 328 13.25 -7.24 29.51
CA ASN A 328 13.07 -6.01 28.74
C ASN A 328 12.04 -5.12 29.41
N ILE A 329 12.58 -4.08 30.03
CA ILE A 329 11.90 -2.89 30.51
C ILE A 329 11.20 -2.25 29.30
N CYS A 330 9.87 -2.24 29.29
CA CYS A 330 9.10 -1.40 28.37
C CYS A 330 9.23 0.06 28.82
N GLU A 331 10.11 0.82 28.18
CA GLU A 331 10.01 2.28 28.22
C GLU A 331 8.89 2.73 27.27
N ASN A 332 7.90 3.40 27.86
CA ASN A 332 6.80 4.07 27.17
C ASN A 332 7.34 5.20 26.28
N GLY A 333 7.38 4.96 24.97
CA GLY A 333 7.44 6.03 23.96
C GLY A 333 6.03 6.37 23.50
N GLU A 334 5.51 7.52 23.93
CA GLU A 334 4.24 8.08 23.47
C GLU A 334 4.29 8.33 21.94
N TYR A 335 3.58 7.50 21.17
CA TYR A 335 3.35 7.78 19.75
C TYR A 335 2.23 8.82 19.62
N ASN A 336 2.61 10.06 19.28
CA ASN A 336 1.69 11.10 18.85
C ASN A 336 1.11 10.74 17.48
N ILE A 337 -0.11 10.18 17.47
CA ILE A 337 -0.90 9.99 16.26
C ILE A 337 -1.48 11.37 15.87
N GLY A 338 -0.82 12.04 14.92
CA GLY A 338 -1.29 13.28 14.33
C GLY A 338 -2.47 13.03 13.39
N TYR A 339 -3.65 13.55 13.74
CA TYR A 339 -4.84 13.53 12.90
C TYR A 339 -4.70 14.54 11.75
N TYR A 340 -4.72 14.07 10.50
CA TYR A 340 -4.90 14.94 9.33
C TYR A 340 -6.39 15.10 9.03
N SER A 341 -6.98 16.20 9.52
CA SER A 341 -8.21 16.76 8.98
C SER A 341 -7.82 17.74 7.87
N GLY A 342 -8.19 17.42 6.63
CA GLY A 342 -7.95 18.29 5.48
C GLY A 342 -8.80 19.55 5.57
N THR A 343 -8.15 20.72 5.66
CA THR A 343 -8.76 22.01 5.36
C THR A 343 -8.34 22.43 3.96
N ASN A 344 -9.34 22.60 3.08
CA ASN A 344 -9.20 23.25 1.79
C ASN A 344 -8.63 24.67 1.99
N LEU A 345 -7.56 24.99 1.26
CA LEU A 345 -7.20 26.35 0.84
C LEU A 345 -6.47 26.29 -0.49
#